data_AF-A0A7S2DBI5-F1
#
_entry.id   AF-A0A7S2DBI5-F1
#
_cell.length_a   1.000
_cell.length_b   1.000
_cell.length_c   1.000
_cell.angle_alpha   90.00
_cell.angle_beta   90.00
_cell.angle_gamma   90.00
#
_symmetry.space_group_name_H-M   'P 1'
#
loop_
_entity.id
_entity.type
_entity.pdbx_description
1 polymer ?
#
loop_
_entity_poly.entity_id
_entity_poly.type
_entity_poly.pdbx_seq_one_letter_code
_entity_poly.pdbx_strand_id
1 'polypeptide(L)'
;GMQGRSERKGQRQRADEALPIDVMEVAAALETLYADQLRPYGRILRKRLGERAHAAGMRSVDVDIKCLRVGCEACSWLIVRDEEGGDWSALFRNRPETFVDVYSPQDLYPAEL
;
A
#
# COMPACT_ATOMS: atom_id res chain seq x y z
N GLY A 1 -52.67 18.81 -12.76
CA GLY A 1 -51.96 18.82 -11.47
C GLY A 1 -51.02 17.64 -11.45
N MET A 2 -49.74 17.91 -11.18
CA MET A 2 -48.67 16.93 -10.97
C MET A 2 -49.04 15.91 -9.90
N GLN A 3 -48.55 14.67 -10.01
CA GLN A 3 -47.83 14.00 -8.92
C GLN A 3 -47.19 12.69 -9.43
N GLY A 4 -45.96 12.81 -9.92
CA GLY A 4 -45.01 11.70 -9.85
C GLY A 4 -44.47 11.64 -8.41
N ARG A 5 -44.48 10.45 -7.80
CA ARG A 5 -43.70 10.12 -6.60
C ARG A 5 -42.67 9.11 -7.08
N SER A 6 -41.39 9.46 -7.23
CA SER A 6 -40.38 9.62 -6.17
C SER A 6 -40.36 8.47 -5.17
N GLU A 7 -39.25 7.83 -4.81
CA GLU A 7 -37.84 7.91 -5.18
C GLU A 7 -37.22 6.62 -4.63
N ARG A 8 -36.27 6.03 -5.37
CA ARG A 8 -35.45 4.90 -4.91
C ARG A 8 -34.56 5.40 -3.77
N LYS A 9 -34.56 4.76 -2.60
CA LYS A 9 -33.48 4.91 -1.61
C LYS A 9 -33.02 3.55 -1.11
N GLY A 10 -32.11 2.95 -1.87
CA GLY A 10 -31.23 1.90 -1.38
C GLY A 10 -30.25 2.51 -0.39
N GLN A 11 -30.49 2.29 0.91
CA GLN A 11 -29.50 2.54 1.94
C GLN A 11 -28.42 1.45 1.85
N ARG A 12 -27.34 1.74 1.11
CA ARG A 12 -26.05 1.06 1.29
C ARG A 12 -25.44 1.57 2.60
N GLN A 13 -25.81 0.94 3.70
CA GLN A 13 -25.10 1.08 4.98
C GLN A 13 -23.87 0.17 4.94
N ARG A 14 -22.71 0.77 4.69
CA ARG A 14 -21.37 0.38 5.16
C ARG A 14 -20.45 1.52 4.76
N ALA A 15 -20.47 2.59 5.53
CA ALA A 15 -19.25 3.38 5.68
C ALA A 15 -18.32 2.47 6.47
N ASP A 16 -17.57 1.68 5.72
CA ASP A 16 -16.42 0.95 6.22
C ASP A 16 -15.55 1.97 6.95
N GLU A 17 -15.40 1.79 8.26
CA GLU A 17 -14.61 2.66 9.12
C GLU A 17 -13.14 2.41 8.75
N ALA A 18 -12.74 2.98 7.61
CA ALA A 18 -11.38 2.96 7.12
C ALA A 18 -10.56 3.75 8.14
N LEU A 19 -9.98 3.01 9.09
CA LEU A 19 -9.11 3.56 10.11
C LEU A 19 -8.05 4.42 9.40
N PRO A 20 -7.78 5.63 9.91
CA PRO A 20 -6.75 6.48 9.33
C PRO A 20 -5.45 5.68 9.29
N ILE A 21 -4.85 5.60 8.10
CA ILE A 21 -3.61 4.85 7.89
C ILE A 21 -2.54 5.47 8.79
N ASP A 22 -2.07 4.70 9.76
CA ASP A 22 -1.00 5.15 10.64
C ASP A 22 0.31 5.24 9.87
N VAL A 23 0.89 6.44 9.87
CA VAL A 23 2.17 6.76 9.24
C VAL A 23 3.30 5.89 9.81
N MET A 24 3.22 5.51 11.09
CA MET A 24 4.20 4.61 11.72
C MET A 24 4.10 3.19 11.18
N GLU A 25 2.89 2.68 10.91
CA GLU A 25 2.73 1.38 10.28
C GLU A 25 3.19 1.38 8.83
N VAL A 26 2.96 2.48 8.09
CA VAL A 26 3.50 2.64 6.74
C VAL A 26 5.03 2.64 6.75
N ALA A 27 5.65 3.40 7.66
CA ALA A 27 7.10 3.41 7.81
C ALA A 27 7.66 2.03 8.12
N ALA A 28 7.07 1.33 9.09
CA ALA A 28 7.49 -0.01 9.48
C ALA A 28 7.30 -1.03 8.35
N ALA A 29 6.19 -0.96 7.60
CA ALA A 29 5.96 -1.80 6.44
C ALA A 29 7.01 -1.55 5.35
N LEU A 30 7.31 -0.29 5.04
CA LEU A 30 8.37 0.08 4.10
C LEU A 30 9.72 -0.44 4.55
N GLU A 31 10.09 -0.29 5.82
CA GLU A 31 11.36 -0.80 6.33
C GLU A 31 11.51 -2.31 6.13
N THR A 32 10.46 -3.09 6.39
CA THR A 32 10.51 -4.54 6.14
C THR A 32 10.65 -4.88 4.65
N LEU A 33 10.09 -4.07 3.75
CA LEU A 33 10.23 -4.29 2.31
C LEU A 33 11.64 -3.93 1.82
N TYR A 34 12.24 -2.85 2.35
CA TYR A 34 13.63 -2.52 2.09
C TYR A 34 14.59 -3.58 2.63
N ALA A 35 14.33 -4.15 3.81
CA ALA A 35 15.13 -5.24 4.37
C ALA A 35 15.09 -6.49 3.48
N ASP A 36 13.91 -6.81 2.95
CA ASP A 36 13.70 -7.92 2.01
C ASP A 36 14.16 -7.59 0.57
N GLN A 37 14.67 -6.38 0.33
CA GLN A 37 15.04 -5.89 -1.00
C GLN A 37 13.87 -5.96 -2.02
N LEU A 38 12.64 -5.83 -1.52
CA LEU A 38 11.43 -5.77 -2.33
C LEU A 38 11.02 -4.32 -2.56
N ARG A 39 10.82 -3.96 -3.83
CA ARG A 39 10.34 -2.62 -4.19
C ARG A 39 8.92 -2.40 -3.61
N PRO A 40 8.67 -1.31 -2.85
CA PRO A 40 7.38 -1.10 -2.20
C PRO A 40 6.30 -0.59 -3.15
N TYR A 41 5.89 -1.43 -4.10
CA TYR A 41 4.72 -1.18 -4.93
C TYR A 41 3.45 -1.11 -4.09
N GLY A 42 2.47 -0.30 -4.48
CA GLY A 42 1.26 -0.02 -3.70
C GLY A 42 0.55 -1.29 -3.26
N ARG A 43 0.49 -2.31 -4.12
CA ARG A 43 -0.08 -3.63 -3.80
C ARG A 43 0.76 -4.43 -2.80
N ILE A 44 2.09 -4.38 -2.93
CA ILE A 44 3.01 -5.07 -2.02
C ILE A 44 2.97 -4.40 -0.65
N LEU A 45 3.02 -3.07 -0.59
CA LEU A 45 2.90 -2.29 0.63
C LEU A 45 1.57 -2.57 1.34
N ARG A 46 0.45 -2.59 0.61
CA ARG A 46 -0.86 -2.97 1.16
C ARG A 46 -0.86 -4.37 1.76
N LYS A 47 -0.29 -5.37 1.06
CA LYS A 47 -0.16 -6.74 1.60
C LYS A 47 0.65 -6.75 2.88
N ARG A 48 1.78 -6.03 2.90
CA ARG A 48 2.68 -5.96 4.05
C ARG A 48 2.01 -5.35 5.28
N LEU A 49 1.22 -4.29 5.08
CA LEU A 49 0.40 -3.71 6.15
C LEU A 49 -0.62 -4.72 6.71
N GLY A 50 -1.27 -5.49 5.83
CA GLY A 50 -2.19 -6.55 6.25
C GLY A 50 -1.50 -7.67 7.04
N GLU A 51 -0.33 -8.12 6.60
CA GLU A 51 0.49 -9.13 7.29
C GLU A 51 0.90 -8.65 8.69
N ARG A 52 1.37 -7.41 8.79
CA ARG A 52 1.78 -6.80 10.06
C ARG A 52 0.62 -6.66 11.04
N ALA A 53 -0.53 -6.18 10.56
CA ALA A 53 -1.72 -6.07 11.39
C ALA A 53 -2.21 -7.44 11.87
N HIS A 54 -2.17 -8.45 11.01
CA HIS A 54 -2.50 -9.81 11.39
C HIS A 54 -1.54 -10.37 12.46
N ALA A 55 -0.23 -10.14 12.29
CA ALA A 55 0.78 -10.54 13.27
C ALA A 55 0.60 -9.82 14.63
N ALA A 56 0.09 -8.59 14.62
CA ALA A 56 -0.28 -7.84 15.83
C ALA A 56 -1.62 -8.29 16.46
N GLY A 57 -2.27 -9.35 15.93
CA GLY A 57 -3.56 -9.84 16.41
C GLY A 57 -4.74 -8.96 16.04
N MET A 58 -4.55 -7.98 15.16
CA MET A 58 -5.62 -7.14 14.65
C MET A 58 -6.38 -7.88 13.55
N ARG A 59 -7.68 -7.55 13.40
CA ARG A 59 -8.48 -8.05 12.28
C ARG A 59 -7.91 -7.51 10.97
N SER A 60 -8.06 -8.26 9.89
CA SER A 60 -7.60 -7.86 8.55
C SER A 60 -7.99 -6.40 8.25
N VAL A 61 -6.99 -5.54 8.07
CA VAL A 61 -7.20 -4.14 7.71
C VAL A 61 -7.40 -4.07 6.21
N ASP A 62 -8.60 -3.68 5.76
CA ASP A 62 -8.83 -3.42 4.34
C ASP A 62 -8.34 -2.00 4.02
N VAL A 63 -7.05 -1.89 3.69
CA VAL A 63 -6.43 -0.59 3.41
C VAL A 63 -6.66 -0.19 1.97
N ASP A 64 -7.62 0.71 1.70
CA ASP A 64 -7.88 1.21 0.34
C ASP A 64 -6.59 1.75 -0.32
N ILE A 65 -6.31 1.27 -1.54
CA ILE A 65 -5.04 1.56 -2.22
C ILE A 65 -4.90 3.04 -2.62
N LYS A 66 -6.01 3.74 -2.87
CA LYS A 66 -5.99 5.17 -3.20
C LYS A 66 -5.75 5.97 -1.93
N CYS A 67 -6.41 5.63 -0.83
CA CYS A 67 -6.15 6.23 0.47
C CYS A 67 -4.70 6.01 0.91
N LEU A 68 -4.14 4.82 0.67
CA LEU A 68 -2.73 4.51 0.96
C LEU A 68 -1.78 5.38 0.14
N ARG A 69 -2.06 5.58 -1.15
CA ARG A 69 -1.27 6.49 -1.98
C ARG A 69 -1.29 7.90 -1.42
N VAL A 70 -2.47 8.45 -1.13
CA VAL A 70 -2.63 9.80 -0.57
C VAL A 70 -1.88 9.93 0.76
N GLY A 71 -1.96 8.92 1.63
CA GLY A 71 -1.22 8.89 2.89
C GLY A 71 0.31 8.90 2.68
N CYS A 72 0.80 8.19 1.68
CA CYS A 72 2.21 8.21 1.31
C CYS A 72 2.64 9.56 0.71
N GLU A 73 1.80 10.16 -0.15
CA GLU A 73 2.05 11.48 -0.75
C GLU A 73 2.09 12.61 0.29
N ALA A 74 1.31 12.48 1.37
CA ALA A 74 1.33 13.41 2.49
C ALA A 74 2.61 13.32 3.35
N CYS A 75 3.39 12.26 3.21
CA CYS A 75 4.63 12.07 3.97
C CYS A 75 5.81 12.78 3.28
N SER A 76 6.35 13.81 3.92
CA SER A 76 7.48 14.59 3.39
C SER A 76 8.78 13.80 3.23
N TRP A 77 8.92 12.65 3.90
CA TRP A 77 10.06 11.74 3.84
C TRP A 77 9.92 10.65 2.76
N LEU A 78 8.76 10.60 2.10
CA LEU A 78 8.48 9.68 1.00
C LEU A 78 8.50 10.38 -0.37
N ILE A 79 8.76 9.57 -1.39
CA ILE A 79 8.53 9.85 -2.79
C ILE A 79 7.58 8.78 -3.29
N VAL A 80 6.44 9.21 -3.82
CA VAL A 80 5.54 8.33 -4.57
C VAL A 80 5.88 8.48 -6.05
N ARG A 81 6.18 7.35 -6.71
CA ARG A 81 6.46 7.30 -8.16
C ARG A 81 5.40 6.46 -8.83
N ASP A 82 4.90 6.93 -9.97
CA ASP A 82 4.08 6.09 -10.85
C ASP A 82 4.97 5.04 -11.53
N GLU A 83 4.42 3.83 -11.67
CA GLU A 83 5.11 2.67 -12.22
C GLU A 83 4.34 2.14 -13.44
N GLU A 84 5.00 1.34 -14.27
CA GLU A 84 4.35 0.72 -15.42
C GLU A 84 3.18 -0.18 -15.00
N GLY A 85 2.16 -0.28 -15.85
CA GLY A 85 0.97 -1.08 -15.55
C GLY A 85 -0.03 -0.43 -14.59
N GLY A 86 0.13 0.86 -14.29
CA GLY A 86 -0.81 1.63 -13.48
C GLY A 86 -0.71 1.37 -11.98
N ASP A 87 0.43 0.83 -11.52
CA ASP A 87 0.78 0.77 -10.11
C ASP A 87 1.65 2.00 -9.73
N TRP A 88 2.02 2.08 -8.47
CA TRP A 88 2.91 3.12 -7.95
C TRP A 88 3.83 2.52 -6.89
N SER A 89 4.95 3.17 -6.60
CA SER A 89 5.86 2.78 -5.51
C SER A 89 6.05 3.91 -4.51
N ALA A 90 6.16 3.56 -3.22
CA ALA A 90 6.58 4.50 -2.17
C ALA A 90 8.03 4.23 -1.78
N LEU A 91 8.86 5.27 -1.86
CA LEU A 91 10.30 5.20 -1.62
C LEU A 91 10.73 6.22 -0.58
N PHE A 92 11.70 5.88 0.26
CA PHE A 92 12.35 6.85 1.14
C PHE A 92 13.15 7.87 0.32
N ARG A 93 12.97 9.17 0.58
CA ARG A 93 13.69 10.25 -0.12
C ARG A 93 15.21 10.14 -0.05
N ASN A 94 15.72 9.68 1.09
CA ASN A 94 17.14 9.72 1.43
C ASN A 94 17.75 8.32 1.53
N ARG A 95 17.13 7.30 0.92
CA ARG A 95 17.64 5.92 0.94
C ARG A 95 17.81 5.40 -0.49
N PRO A 96 18.95 4.77 -0.82
CA PRO A 96 19.15 4.16 -2.12
C PRO A 96 18.16 3.02 -2.36
N GLU A 97 17.74 2.86 -3.60
CA GLU A 97 16.88 1.79 -4.09
C GLU A 97 17.73 0.51 -4.28
N THR A 98 17.84 -0.31 -3.24
CA THR A 98 18.62 -1.57 -3.25
C THR A 98 17.75 -2.79 -3.55
N PHE A 99 16.73 -2.63 -4.40
CA PHE A 99 15.76 -3.69 -4.67
C PHE A 99 16.27 -4.66 -5.71
N VAL A 100 15.93 -5.94 -5.56
CA VAL A 100 16.27 -6.97 -6.53
C VAL A 100 15.43 -6.78 -7.79
N ASP A 101 16.08 -6.79 -8.95
CA ASP A 101 15.40 -6.92 -10.23
C ASP A 101 15.18 -8.40 -10.55
N VAL A 102 13.96 -8.88 -10.32
CA VAL A 102 13.57 -10.28 -10.58
C VAL A 102 13.52 -10.64 -12.07
N TYR A 103 13.56 -9.64 -12.96
CA TYR A 103 13.62 -9.83 -14.40
C TYR A 103 15.05 -9.77 -14.94
N SER A 104 16.02 -9.49 -14.06
CA SER A 104 17.44 -9.51 -14.43
C SER A 104 17.82 -10.91 -14.92
N PRO A 105 18.46 -11.03 -16.10
CA PRO A 105 19.00 -12.31 -16.57
C PRO A 105 20.22 -12.76 -15.73
N GLN A 106 20.72 -11.89 -14.85
CA GLN A 106 21.81 -12.21 -13.92
C GLN A 106 21.20 -12.69 -12.60
N ASP A 107 21.33 -13.98 -12.34
CA ASP A 107 21.06 -14.54 -11.03
C ASP A 107 22.23 -14.18 -10.10
N LEU A 108 22.02 -13.14 -9.28
CA LEU A 108 22.99 -12.67 -8.29
C LEU A 108 22.97 -13.51 -7.00
N TYR A 109 22.18 -14.59 -6.95
CA TYR A 109 22.23 -15.50 -5.81
C TYR A 109 23.56 -16.26 -5.83
N PRO A 110 24.33 -16.25 -4.71
CA PRO A 110 25.46 -17.15 -4.57
C PRO A 110 24.96 -18.58 -4.69
N ALA A 111 25.72 -19.45 -5.37
CA ALA A 111 25.36 -20.86 -5.57
C ALA A 111 25.37 -21.70 -4.28
N GLU A 112 25.45 -21.08 -3.11
CA GLU A 112 25.51 -21.72 -1.80
C GLU A 112 24.14 -21.61 -1.12
N LEU A 113 23.26 -22.57 -1.43
CA LEU A 113 22.00 -22.81 -0.75
C LEU A 113 21.81 -24.32 -0.53
#